data_AF-F5P444-F1
#
_entry.id   AF-F5P444-F1
#
_cell.length_a   1.000
_cell.length_b   1.000
_cell.length_c   1.000
_cell.angle_alpha   90.00
_cell.angle_beta   90.00
_cell.angle_gamma   90.00
#
_symmetry.space_group_name_H-M   'P 1'
#
loop_
_entity.id
_entity.type
_entity.pdbx_description
1 polymer ?
#
loop_
_entity_poly.entity_id
_entity_poly.type
_entity_poly.pdbx_seq_one_letter_code
_entity_poly.pdbx_strand_id
1 'polypeptide(L)'
;MSVEKLIVDHMETWTSALQTRSTAGRGSSGKIDLYGIKKLRELILELAVRGKLVPQDPNDEPASDLLKRIAAEKAELVKQGKIKKQKPLPEISEEEKPFELPEGWEWVHLPDIYCSISESSRKIKSSEILPEGKYPVIEQSQEFISGYCNNECLLIKLNNPVIVFGDHTRNIKFIDFDFVVGADGVKILSPILICERFFFGCYDHLN
;
A
#
# COMPACT_ATOMS: atom_id res chain seq x y z
N MET A 1 -1.82 25.38 15.67
CA MET A 1 -2.79 25.96 14.72
C MET A 1 -3.75 24.85 14.35
N SER A 2 -5.07 25.02 14.51
CA SER A 2 -6.01 23.93 14.26
C SER A 2 -6.13 23.64 12.76
N VAL A 3 -6.49 22.41 12.39
CA VAL A 3 -6.61 22.01 10.98
C VAL A 3 -7.68 22.82 10.27
N GLU A 4 -8.77 23.14 10.96
CA GLU A 4 -9.84 24.00 10.44
C GLU A 4 -9.29 25.39 10.09
N LYS A 5 -8.42 25.95 10.95
CA LYS A 5 -7.81 27.25 10.69
C LYS A 5 -6.85 27.21 9.50
N LEU A 6 -6.04 26.17 9.38
CA LEU A 6 -5.15 25.97 8.23
C LEU A 6 -5.95 25.84 6.92
N ILE A 7 -7.08 25.13 6.96
CA ILE A 7 -7.98 24.97 5.82
C ILE A 7 -8.62 26.30 5.43
N VAL A 8 -9.06 27.08 6.40
CA VAL A 8 -9.68 28.38 6.15
C VAL A 8 -8.66 29.38 5.60
N ASP A 9 -7.44 29.42 6.15
CA ASP A 9 -6.38 30.35 5.77
C ASP A 9 -5.90 30.13 4.31
N HIS A 10 -6.06 28.92 3.77
CA HIS A 10 -5.67 28.58 2.40
C HIS A 10 -6.86 28.47 1.41
N MET A 11 -8.10 28.76 1.84
CA MET A 11 -9.29 28.67 0.99
C MET A 11 -9.22 29.48 -0.31
N GLU A 12 -8.62 30.68 -0.28
CA GLU A 12 -8.45 31.50 -1.49
C GLU A 12 -7.53 30.83 -2.52
N THR A 13 -6.54 30.08 -2.06
CA THR A 13 -5.64 29.31 -2.93
C THR A 13 -6.40 28.14 -3.58
N TRP A 14 -7.36 27.54 -2.88
CA TRP A 14 -8.09 26.36 -3.36
C TRP A 14 -9.30 26.68 -4.23
N THR A 15 -9.93 27.83 -4.00
CA THR A 15 -11.02 28.34 -4.83
C THR A 15 -10.52 28.96 -6.15
N SER A 16 -9.21 29.19 -6.30
CA SER A 16 -8.56 29.58 -7.56
C SER A 16 -8.52 28.40 -8.56
N ALA A 17 -9.68 28.02 -9.08
CA ALA A 17 -9.85 26.91 -10.01
C ALA A 17 -9.35 27.19 -11.44
N LEU A 18 -8.98 28.43 -11.76
CA LEU A 18 -8.74 28.89 -13.12
C LEU A 18 -7.48 29.76 -13.21
N GLN A 19 -6.30 29.12 -13.34
CA GLN A 19 -5.17 29.80 -13.99
C GLN A 19 -5.24 29.51 -15.49
N THR A 20 -5.62 30.49 -16.29
CA THR A 20 -5.41 30.43 -17.74
C THR A 20 -3.93 30.67 -18.00
N ARG A 21 -3.21 29.66 -18.51
CA ARG A 21 -1.89 29.91 -19.07
C ARG A 21 -2.05 30.86 -20.26
N SER A 22 -1.41 32.03 -20.21
CA SER A 22 -1.25 32.88 -21.39
C SER A 22 -0.30 32.18 -22.37
N THR A 23 -0.83 31.38 -23.28
CA THR A 23 -0.05 30.90 -24.43
C THR A 23 0.10 32.05 -25.43
N ALA A 24 1.30 32.65 -25.47
CA ALA A 24 1.71 33.48 -26.60
C ALA A 24 1.88 32.58 -27.84
N GLY A 25 0.78 32.31 -28.55
CA GLY A 25 0.77 31.49 -29.76
C GLY A 25 -0.65 31.25 -30.27
N ARG A 26 -0.85 31.43 -31.59
CA ARG A 26 -2.13 31.25 -32.29
C ARG A 26 -2.64 29.80 -32.12
N GLY A 27 -3.56 29.61 -31.17
CA GLY A 27 -4.22 28.33 -30.92
C GLY A 27 -4.89 28.33 -29.55
N SER A 28 -6.09 28.92 -29.46
CA SER A 28 -6.86 28.98 -28.22
C SER A 28 -7.57 27.65 -27.98
N SER A 29 -6.89 26.71 -27.32
CA SER A 29 -7.56 25.74 -26.46
C SER A 29 -6.96 25.89 -25.06
N GLY A 30 -7.49 26.84 -24.29
CA GLY A 30 -7.09 27.05 -22.90
C GLY A 30 -7.34 25.78 -22.09
N LYS A 31 -6.29 25.00 -21.82
CA LYS A 31 -6.36 23.91 -20.85
C LYS A 31 -6.60 24.55 -19.48
N ILE A 32 -7.74 24.23 -18.89
CA ILE A 32 -8.06 24.61 -17.51
C ILE A 32 -7.08 23.87 -16.59
N ASP A 33 -6.21 24.59 -15.89
CA ASP A 33 -5.33 24.00 -14.88
C ASP A 33 -6.00 24.10 -13.51
N LEU A 34 -6.37 22.93 -12.96
CA LEU A 34 -7.04 22.80 -11.65
C LEU A 34 -6.05 22.94 -10.49
N TYR A 35 -5.27 24.02 -10.49
CA TYR A 35 -4.17 24.25 -9.55
C TYR A 35 -4.63 24.23 -8.08
N GLY A 36 -5.70 24.96 -7.74
CA GLY A 36 -6.25 25.01 -6.38
C GLY A 36 -6.67 23.63 -5.86
N ILE A 37 -7.29 22.79 -6.71
CA ILE A 37 -7.71 21.42 -6.36
C ILE A 37 -6.49 20.53 -6.10
N LYS A 38 -5.43 20.65 -6.91
CA LYS A 38 -4.19 19.89 -6.69
C LYS A 38 -3.57 20.24 -5.33
N LYS A 39 -3.45 21.54 -5.00
CA LYS A 39 -2.90 22.00 -3.73
C LYS A 39 -3.73 21.58 -2.52
N LEU A 40 -5.05 21.58 -2.64
CA LEU A 40 -5.94 21.07 -1.60
C LEU A 40 -5.71 19.58 -1.35
N ARG A 41 -5.61 18.77 -2.41
CA ARG A 41 -5.32 17.34 -2.29
C ARG A 41 -3.98 17.08 -1.61
N GLU A 42 -2.93 17.81 -2.01
CA GLU A 42 -1.61 17.72 -1.38
C GLU A 42 -1.68 18.01 0.13
N LEU A 43 -2.36 19.08 0.54
CA LEU A 43 -2.47 19.41 1.96
C LEU A 43 -3.30 18.38 2.74
N ILE A 44 -4.46 17.97 2.21
CA ILE A 44 -5.28 16.93 2.86
C ILE A 44 -4.45 15.68 3.07
N LEU A 45 -3.65 15.30 2.08
CA LEU A 45 -2.79 14.12 2.16
C LEU A 45 -1.67 14.30 3.19
N GLU A 46 -1.01 15.46 3.23
CA GLU A 46 -0.03 15.79 4.27
C GLU A 46 -0.63 15.70 5.68
N LEU A 47 -1.84 16.24 5.86
CA LEU A 47 -2.57 16.17 7.12
C LEU A 47 -2.99 14.74 7.47
N ALA A 48 -3.38 13.94 6.47
CA ALA A 48 -3.75 12.53 6.65
C ALA A 48 -2.55 11.72 7.14
N VAL A 49 -1.41 11.88 6.48
CA VAL A 49 -0.16 11.17 6.84
C VAL A 49 0.31 11.56 8.24
N ARG A 50 0.05 12.80 8.67
CA ARG A 50 0.37 13.27 10.03
C ARG A 50 -0.69 12.90 11.10
N GLY A 51 -1.76 12.20 10.73
CA GLY A 51 -2.86 11.86 11.63
C GLY A 51 -3.72 13.06 12.07
N LYS A 52 -3.60 14.22 11.42
CA LYS A 52 -4.25 15.46 11.87
C LYS A 52 -5.68 15.64 11.34
N LEU A 53 -6.15 14.75 10.47
CA LEU A 53 -7.49 14.86 9.87
C LEU A 53 -8.64 14.49 10.81
N VAL A 54 -8.34 13.88 11.97
CA VAL A 54 -9.34 13.43 12.95
C VAL A 54 -8.87 13.86 14.34
N PRO A 55 -9.79 14.26 15.25
CA PRO A 55 -9.42 14.51 16.64
C PRO A 55 -8.67 13.33 17.24
N GLN A 56 -7.54 13.61 17.89
CA GLN A 56 -6.73 12.58 18.56
C GLN A 56 -7.30 12.34 19.96
N ASP A 57 -7.57 11.09 20.32
CA ASP A 57 -7.93 10.71 21.68
C ASP A 57 -6.65 10.35 22.46
N PRO A 58 -6.31 11.04 23.56
CA PRO A 58 -5.16 10.68 24.39
C PRO A 58 -5.24 9.27 24.99
N ASN A 59 -6.42 8.65 25.00
CA ASN A 59 -6.64 7.28 25.48
C ASN A 59 -6.60 6.24 24.35
N ASP A 60 -6.33 6.64 23.11
CA ASP A 60 -6.15 5.70 22.01
C ASP A 60 -5.01 4.71 22.32
N GLU A 61 -5.16 3.48 21.85
CA GLU A 61 -4.14 2.45 22.01
C GLU A 61 -2.83 2.88 21.32
N PRO A 62 -1.68 2.85 22.01
CA PRO A 62 -0.42 3.16 21.38
C PRO A 62 -0.03 2.10 20.37
N ALA A 63 0.62 2.51 19.27
CA ALA A 63 1.12 1.61 18.24
C ALA A 63 1.99 0.46 18.81
N SER A 64 2.70 0.71 19.91
CA SER A 64 3.51 -0.31 20.60
C SER A 64 2.74 -1.55 21.01
N ASP A 65 1.46 -1.42 21.40
CA ASP A 65 0.65 -2.54 21.84
C ASP A 65 0.12 -3.34 20.64
N LEU A 66 -0.21 -2.67 19.53
CA LEU A 66 -0.47 -3.34 18.25
C LEU A 66 0.77 -4.09 17.75
N LEU A 67 1.96 -3.48 17.80
CA LEU A 67 3.21 -4.11 17.37
C LEU A 67 3.56 -5.36 18.20
N LYS A 68 3.32 -5.34 19.52
CA LYS A 68 3.45 -6.53 20.37
C LYS A 68 2.52 -7.65 19.93
N ARG A 69 1.26 -7.33 19.61
CA ARG A 69 0.27 -8.32 19.12
C ARG A 69 0.68 -8.88 17.75
N ILE A 70 1.15 -8.04 16.85
CA ILE A 70 1.68 -8.44 15.54
C ILE A 70 2.86 -9.40 15.70
N ALA A 71 3.82 -9.07 16.57
CA ALA A 71 4.97 -9.92 16.83
C ALA A 71 4.56 -11.29 17.41
N ALA A 72 3.58 -11.31 18.32
CA ALA A 72 3.03 -12.55 18.88
C ALA A 72 2.31 -13.40 17.82
N GLU A 73 1.45 -12.80 17.00
CA GLU A 73 0.74 -13.48 15.92
C GLU A 73 1.74 -14.05 14.89
N LYS A 74 2.76 -13.27 14.51
CA LYS A 74 3.83 -13.72 13.62
C LYS A 74 4.60 -14.90 14.21
N ALA A 75 4.93 -14.87 15.51
CA ALA A 75 5.62 -15.97 16.18
C ALA A 75 4.77 -17.26 16.19
N GLU A 76 3.46 -17.13 16.38
CA GLU A 76 2.53 -18.26 16.34
C GLU A 76 2.38 -18.83 14.92
N LEU A 77 2.32 -17.99 13.89
CA LEU A 77 2.33 -18.43 12.49
C LEU A 77 3.63 -19.16 12.11
N VAL A 78 4.78 -18.73 12.64
CA VAL A 78 6.07 -19.44 12.48
C VAL A 78 6.01 -20.81 13.16
N LYS A 79 5.47 -20.88 14.39
CA LYS A 79 5.34 -22.12 15.16
C LYS A 79 4.41 -23.12 14.48
N GLN A 80 3.35 -22.65 13.83
CA GLN A 80 2.45 -23.45 12.99
C GLN A 80 3.07 -23.87 11.64
N GLY A 81 4.25 -23.36 11.29
CA GLY A 81 4.92 -23.66 10.01
C GLY A 81 4.26 -23.02 8.80
N LYS A 82 3.32 -22.08 8.99
CA LYS A 82 2.63 -21.37 7.90
C LYS A 82 3.55 -20.35 7.21
N ILE A 83 4.50 -19.79 7.96
CA ILE A 83 5.46 -18.81 7.46
C ILE A 83 6.89 -19.19 7.88
N LYS A 84 7.87 -18.77 7.08
CA LYS A 84 9.28 -18.96 7.41
C LYS A 84 9.71 -17.94 8.47
N LYS A 85 10.54 -18.38 9.42
CA LYS A 85 11.17 -17.47 10.39
C LYS A 85 12.07 -16.48 9.66
N GLN A 86 11.78 -15.19 9.79
CA GLN A 86 12.63 -14.13 9.29
C GLN A 86 13.78 -13.85 10.26
N LYS A 87 14.91 -13.38 9.72
CA LYS A 87 16.02 -12.90 10.54
C LYS A 87 15.58 -11.60 11.22
N PRO A 88 15.78 -11.42 12.54
CA PRO A 88 15.48 -10.16 13.19
C PRO A 88 16.32 -9.03 12.56
N LEU A 89 15.66 -7.92 12.27
CA LEU A 89 16.30 -6.70 11.83
C LEU A 89 16.90 -5.97 13.06
N PRO A 90 17.96 -5.17 12.87
CA PRO A 90 18.47 -4.32 13.95
C PRO A 90 17.41 -3.32 14.40
N GLU A 91 17.52 -2.87 15.65
CA GLU A 91 16.70 -1.77 16.17
C GLU A 91 16.90 -0.52 15.31
N ILE A 92 15.81 0.24 15.10
CA ILE A 92 15.84 1.49 14.34
C ILE A 92 16.62 2.52 15.15
N SER A 93 17.75 2.98 14.62
CA SER A 93 18.61 3.92 15.33
C SER A 93 18.01 5.34 15.32
N GLU A 94 18.46 6.21 16.23
CA GLU A 94 17.97 7.60 16.26
C GLU A 94 18.35 8.36 14.98
N GLU A 95 19.47 7.99 14.33
CA GLU A 95 19.90 8.60 13.06
C GLU A 95 19.01 8.21 11.87
N GLU A 96 18.30 7.08 11.96
CA GLU A 96 17.37 6.60 10.93
C GLU A 96 15.99 7.27 11.05
N LYS A 97 15.70 7.97 12.16
CA LYS A 97 14.42 8.63 12.40
C LYS A 97 14.42 10.03 11.78
N PRO A 98 13.73 10.26 10.65
CA PRO A 98 13.79 11.54 9.96
C PRO A 98 13.12 12.70 10.71
N PHE A 99 12.22 12.40 11.66
CA PHE A 99 11.46 13.39 12.43
C PHE A 99 10.86 12.78 13.71
N GLU A 100 10.44 13.66 14.61
CA GLU A 100 9.71 13.31 15.83
C GLU A 100 8.28 12.86 15.51
N LEU A 101 7.87 11.75 16.13
CA LEU A 101 6.53 11.21 15.97
C LEU A 101 5.55 11.82 16.97
N PRO A 102 4.24 11.88 16.64
CA PRO A 102 3.20 12.16 17.62
C PRO A 102 3.18 11.15 18.76
N GLU A 103 2.52 11.53 19.86
CA GLU A 103 2.27 10.62 20.97
C GLU A 103 1.50 9.37 20.50
N GLY A 104 1.91 8.20 20.99
CA GLY A 104 1.31 6.91 20.62
C GLY A 104 1.79 6.32 19.28
N TRP A 105 2.54 7.05 18.45
CA TRP A 105 3.10 6.54 17.19
C TRP A 105 4.46 5.88 17.40
N GLU A 106 4.78 4.89 16.59
CA GLU A 106 6.06 4.17 16.68
C GLU A 106 6.63 3.86 15.31
N TRP A 107 7.95 4.01 15.17
CA TRP A 107 8.68 3.58 13.98
C TRP A 107 8.78 2.06 13.96
N VAL A 108 8.49 1.44 12.81
CA VAL A 108 8.57 -0.01 12.63
C VAL A 108 9.20 -0.35 11.28
N HIS A 109 9.96 -1.44 11.23
CA HIS A 109 10.41 -1.97 9.95
C HIS A 109 9.25 -2.62 9.22
N LEU A 110 9.12 -2.32 7.93
CA LEU A 110 8.03 -2.84 7.11
C LEU A 110 7.90 -4.38 7.17
N PRO A 111 8.98 -5.19 7.14
CA PRO A 111 8.88 -6.65 7.28
C PRO A 111 8.30 -7.14 8.62
N ASP A 112 8.25 -6.31 9.65
CA ASP A 112 7.72 -6.70 10.95
C ASP A 112 6.19 -6.72 10.97
N ILE A 113 5.53 -5.99 10.05
CA ILE A 113 4.07 -5.83 10.03
C ILE A 113 3.34 -6.65 8.96
N TYR A 114 4.06 -7.46 8.18
CA TYR A 114 3.46 -8.39 7.20
C TYR A 114 4.17 -9.74 7.16
N CYS A 115 3.50 -10.73 6.57
CA CYS A 115 4.04 -12.03 6.20
C CYS A 115 4.14 -12.19 4.68
N SER A 116 5.21 -12.85 4.21
CA SER A 116 5.29 -13.27 2.81
C SER A 116 4.66 -14.66 2.64
N ILE A 117 3.72 -14.78 1.72
CA ILE A 117 3.16 -16.08 1.33
C ILE A 117 4.13 -16.72 0.32
N SER A 118 4.63 -17.93 0.61
CA SER A 118 5.65 -18.56 -0.23
C SER A 118 5.09 -19.11 -1.54
N GLU A 119 5.77 -18.81 -2.64
CA GLU A 119 5.37 -19.15 -4.01
C GLU A 119 5.98 -20.46 -4.55
N SER A 120 6.93 -21.05 -3.84
CA SER A 120 7.97 -21.94 -4.41
C SER A 120 7.48 -23.27 -4.99
N SER A 121 6.16 -23.54 -5.04
CA SER A 121 5.60 -24.74 -5.65
C SER A 121 4.34 -24.53 -6.50
N ARG A 122 3.85 -23.30 -6.68
CA ARG A 122 2.54 -23.03 -7.31
C ARG A 122 2.59 -21.95 -8.41
N LYS A 123 3.60 -22.02 -9.28
CA LYS A 123 3.71 -21.11 -10.44
C LYS A 123 3.22 -21.77 -11.71
N ILE A 124 2.45 -21.05 -12.52
CA ILE A 124 2.11 -21.45 -13.88
C ILE A 124 3.15 -20.90 -14.86
N LYS A 125 3.51 -21.68 -15.89
CA LYS A 125 4.38 -21.18 -16.97
C LYS A 125 3.59 -20.24 -17.87
N SER A 126 4.25 -19.20 -18.39
CA SER A 126 3.59 -18.21 -19.27
C SER A 126 2.97 -18.84 -20.52
N SER A 127 3.52 -19.94 -21.04
CA SER A 127 2.96 -20.69 -22.18
C SER A 127 1.66 -21.45 -21.87
N GLU A 128 1.35 -21.66 -20.59
CA GLU A 128 0.16 -22.39 -20.11
C GLU A 128 -0.96 -21.43 -19.68
N ILE A 129 -0.72 -20.12 -19.73
CA ILE A 129 -1.71 -19.08 -19.43
C ILE A 129 -2.70 -18.98 -20.60
N LEU A 130 -3.99 -19.02 -20.27
CA LEU A 130 -5.09 -18.93 -21.23
C LEU A 130 -5.66 -17.51 -21.26
N PRO A 131 -6.21 -17.04 -22.39
CA PRO A 131 -6.92 -15.77 -22.45
C PRO A 131 -8.21 -15.77 -21.61
N GLU A 132 -8.82 -16.94 -21.40
CA GLU A 132 -10.02 -17.13 -20.60
C GLU A 132 -9.94 -18.44 -19.78
N GLY A 133 -10.55 -18.47 -18.59
CA GLY A 133 -10.52 -19.62 -17.69
C GLY A 133 -11.16 -19.33 -16.33
N LYS A 134 -11.01 -20.28 -15.40
CA LYS A 134 -11.67 -20.20 -14.08
C LYS A 134 -10.93 -19.33 -13.07
N TYR A 135 -9.60 -19.42 -13.04
CA TYR A 135 -8.78 -18.77 -12.01
C TYR A 135 -7.90 -17.69 -12.64
N PRO A 136 -7.96 -16.44 -12.14
CA PRO A 136 -7.14 -15.36 -12.67
C PRO A 136 -5.67 -15.59 -12.34
N VAL A 137 -4.79 -15.29 -13.30
CA VAL A 137 -3.33 -15.32 -13.15
C VAL A 137 -2.83 -13.91 -12.89
N ILE A 138 -2.05 -13.76 -11.83
CA ILE A 138 -1.42 -12.50 -11.44
C ILE A 138 0.09 -12.62 -11.64
N GLU A 139 0.64 -11.65 -12.39
CA GLU A 139 2.06 -11.50 -12.69
C GLU A 139 2.54 -10.09 -12.31
N GLN A 140 3.83 -9.82 -12.47
CA GLN A 140 4.44 -8.51 -12.20
C GLN A 140 4.15 -7.45 -13.28
N SER A 141 3.48 -7.83 -14.37
CA SER A 141 3.13 -6.94 -15.48
C SER A 141 2.15 -5.83 -15.07
N GLN A 142 2.03 -4.79 -15.92
CA GLN A 142 1.10 -3.67 -15.68
C GLN A 142 -0.37 -4.12 -15.74
N GLU A 143 -0.68 -5.12 -16.57
CA GLU A 143 -2.02 -5.71 -16.64
C GLU A 143 -2.41 -6.28 -15.28
N PHE A 144 -3.60 -5.93 -14.78
CA PHE A 144 -4.03 -6.38 -13.45
C PHE A 144 -4.13 -7.91 -13.39
N ILE A 145 -4.74 -8.52 -14.42
CA ILE A 145 -4.81 -9.97 -14.65
C ILE A 145 -4.13 -10.26 -15.99
N SER A 146 -3.12 -11.14 -16.00
CA SER A 146 -2.38 -11.47 -17.23
C SER A 146 -3.02 -12.58 -18.06
N GLY A 147 -3.98 -13.30 -17.47
CA GLY A 147 -4.77 -14.33 -18.12
C GLY A 147 -5.39 -15.25 -17.08
N TYR A 148 -5.65 -16.50 -17.47
CA TYR A 148 -6.38 -17.45 -16.64
C TYR A 148 -5.76 -18.84 -16.66
N CYS A 149 -6.07 -19.61 -15.62
CA CYS A 149 -5.71 -20.99 -15.44
C CYS A 149 -6.95 -21.80 -15.00
N ASN A 150 -6.98 -23.09 -15.34
CA ASN A 150 -8.03 -24.01 -14.87
C ASN A 150 -7.53 -25.03 -13.83
N ASN A 151 -6.23 -25.00 -13.49
CA ASN A 151 -5.62 -25.93 -12.56
C ASN A 151 -5.77 -25.44 -11.11
N GLU A 152 -6.74 -26.00 -10.38
CA GLU A 152 -6.99 -25.64 -8.97
C GLU A 152 -5.79 -25.96 -8.06
N CYS A 153 -4.89 -26.87 -8.42
CA CYS A 153 -3.73 -27.21 -7.60
C CYS A 153 -2.75 -26.03 -7.44
N LEU A 154 -2.78 -25.08 -8.38
CA LEU A 154 -1.96 -23.87 -8.35
C LEU A 154 -2.67 -22.70 -7.64
N LEU A 155 -3.94 -22.88 -7.28
CA LEU A 155 -4.75 -21.83 -6.68
C LEU A 155 -4.24 -21.46 -5.29
N ILE A 156 -4.05 -20.17 -5.07
CA ILE A 156 -3.83 -19.58 -3.76
C ILE A 156 -5.20 -19.15 -3.24
N LYS A 157 -5.69 -19.89 -2.24
CA LYS A 157 -6.92 -19.56 -1.54
C LYS A 157 -6.64 -18.49 -0.49
N LEU A 158 -7.32 -17.36 -0.61
CA LEU A 158 -7.15 -16.23 0.29
C LEU A 158 -8.18 -16.31 1.42
N ASN A 159 -7.70 -16.17 2.66
CA ASN A 159 -8.59 -15.93 3.79
C ASN A 159 -8.86 -14.43 3.97
N ASN A 160 -7.89 -13.61 3.60
CA ASN A 160 -7.93 -12.15 3.65
C ASN A 160 -7.30 -11.58 2.38
N PRO A 161 -7.63 -10.34 1.99
CA PRO A 161 -6.95 -9.66 0.89
C PRO A 161 -5.42 -9.60 1.08
N VAL A 162 -4.70 -9.55 -0.03
CA VAL A 162 -3.24 -9.51 -0.05
C VAL A 162 -2.73 -8.46 -1.03
N ILE A 163 -1.46 -8.11 -0.87
CA ILE A 163 -0.76 -7.19 -1.76
C ILE A 163 0.23 -8.01 -2.58
N VAL A 164 0.15 -7.95 -3.90
CA VAL A 164 1.12 -8.56 -4.81
C VAL A 164 2.08 -7.48 -5.28
N PHE A 165 3.37 -7.69 -5.03
CA PHE A 165 4.46 -6.78 -5.38
C PHE A 165 5.36 -7.40 -6.44
N GLY A 166 5.54 -6.74 -7.58
CA GLY A 166 6.51 -7.13 -8.60
C GLY A 166 7.92 -6.74 -8.20
N ASP A 167 8.83 -7.70 -8.07
CA ASP A 167 10.18 -7.45 -7.53
C ASP A 167 11.05 -6.57 -8.44
N HIS A 168 10.90 -6.69 -9.76
CA HIS A 168 11.61 -5.90 -10.76
C HIS A 168 10.82 -4.70 -11.25
N THR A 169 9.50 -4.83 -11.40
CA THR A 169 8.64 -3.78 -11.95
C THR A 169 8.17 -2.76 -10.93
N ARG A 170 8.23 -3.10 -9.62
CA ARG A 170 7.63 -2.32 -8.52
C ARG A 170 6.12 -2.10 -8.66
N ASN A 171 5.46 -2.84 -9.55
CA ASN A 171 4.01 -2.82 -9.67
C ASN A 171 3.39 -3.43 -8.41
N ILE A 172 2.33 -2.79 -7.91
CA ILE A 172 1.64 -3.21 -6.69
C ILE A 172 0.17 -3.44 -7.04
N LYS A 173 -0.36 -4.58 -6.60
CA LYS A 173 -1.76 -4.97 -6.85
C LYS A 173 -2.42 -5.36 -5.54
N PHE A 174 -3.58 -4.80 -5.26
CA PHE A 174 -4.46 -5.24 -4.20
C PHE A 174 -5.34 -6.37 -4.72
N ILE A 175 -5.28 -7.56 -4.11
CA ILE A 175 -6.00 -8.76 -4.54
C ILE A 175 -6.88 -9.26 -3.40
N ASP A 176 -8.19 -9.33 -3.63
CA ASP A 176 -9.21 -9.79 -2.67
C ASP A 176 -9.95 -11.06 -3.15
N PHE A 177 -9.40 -11.74 -4.15
CA PHE A 177 -9.95 -12.98 -4.72
C PHE A 177 -8.86 -14.06 -4.86
N ASP A 178 -9.28 -15.32 -4.89
CA ASP A 178 -8.38 -16.46 -5.12
C ASP A 178 -7.73 -16.36 -6.50
N PHE A 179 -6.41 -16.60 -6.56
CA PHE A 179 -5.64 -16.41 -7.80
C PHE A 179 -4.49 -17.40 -7.95
N VAL A 180 -3.92 -17.44 -9.15
CA VAL A 180 -2.72 -18.23 -9.49
C VAL A 180 -1.56 -17.27 -9.75
N VAL A 181 -0.36 -17.63 -9.30
CA VAL A 181 0.86 -16.85 -9.55
C VAL A 181 1.48 -17.29 -10.87
N GLY A 182 1.80 -16.34 -11.75
CA GLY A 182 2.55 -16.62 -12.97
C GLY A 182 4.01 -16.97 -12.73
N ALA A 183 4.76 -17.20 -13.81
CA ALA A 183 6.18 -17.55 -13.71
C ALA A 183 7.05 -16.38 -13.23
N ASP A 184 6.51 -15.17 -13.31
CA ASP A 184 7.20 -13.93 -12.99
C ASP A 184 7.48 -13.76 -11.49
N GLY A 185 8.57 -13.04 -11.20
CA GLY A 185 8.98 -12.67 -9.84
C GLY A 185 7.96 -11.74 -9.20
N VAL A 186 7.07 -12.30 -8.38
CA VAL A 186 6.20 -11.53 -7.50
C VAL A 186 6.58 -11.82 -6.05
N LYS A 187 6.05 -11.02 -5.14
CA LYS A 187 6.00 -11.30 -3.71
C LYS A 187 4.59 -11.04 -3.24
N ILE A 188 4.01 -12.00 -2.54
CA ILE A 188 2.68 -11.84 -1.94
C ILE A 188 2.86 -11.44 -0.48
N LEU A 189 2.40 -10.24 -0.14
CA LEU A 189 2.47 -9.64 1.18
C LEU A 189 1.09 -9.71 1.84
N SER A 190 1.02 -10.29 3.02
CA SER A 190 -0.19 -10.37 3.83
C SER A 190 0.04 -9.61 5.15
N PRO A 191 -0.61 -8.45 5.34
CA PRO A 191 -0.51 -7.68 6.58
C PRO A 191 -1.01 -8.49 7.78
N ILE A 192 -0.43 -8.25 8.96
CA ILE A 192 -0.81 -8.93 10.20
C ILE A 192 -1.55 -7.92 11.08
N LEU A 193 -2.82 -8.18 11.41
CA LEU A 193 -3.65 -7.33 12.29
C LEU A 193 -3.78 -5.85 11.84
N ILE A 194 -3.41 -5.53 10.61
CA ILE A 194 -3.51 -4.20 10.00
C ILE A 194 -4.48 -4.29 8.83
N CYS A 195 -5.30 -3.25 8.66
CA CYS A 195 -6.20 -3.15 7.51
C CYS A 195 -5.41 -3.19 6.19
N GLU A 196 -5.78 -4.09 5.29
CA GLU A 196 -5.06 -4.38 4.06
C GLU A 196 -5.12 -3.21 3.08
N ARG A 197 -6.24 -2.47 3.07
CA ARG A 197 -6.39 -1.24 2.28
C ARG A 197 -5.50 -0.11 2.78
N PHE A 198 -5.37 0.02 4.10
CA PHE A 198 -4.45 1.00 4.69
C PHE A 198 -3.00 0.65 4.32
N PHE A 199 -2.62 -0.62 4.51
CA PHE A 199 -1.30 -1.11 4.14
C PHE A 199 -0.99 -0.90 2.65
N PHE A 200 -1.95 -1.19 1.76
CA PHE A 200 -1.81 -0.94 0.32
C PHE A 200 -1.64 0.55 0.01
N GLY A 201 -2.45 1.42 0.63
CA GLY A 201 -2.37 2.88 0.44
C GLY A 201 -1.01 3.46 0.85
N CYS A 202 -0.39 2.94 1.92
CA CYS A 202 0.96 3.32 2.30
C CYS A 202 2.00 2.93 1.24
N TYR A 203 1.82 1.81 0.54
CA TYR A 203 2.76 1.31 -0.46
C TYR A 203 2.63 2.00 -1.83
N ASP A 204 1.41 2.33 -2.22
CA ASP A 204 1.09 3.00 -3.48
C ASP A 204 1.65 4.43 -3.53
N HIS A 205 1.68 5.13 -2.39
CA HIS A 205 2.22 6.48 -2.30
C HIS A 205 3.76 6.58 -2.17
N LEU A 206 4.45 5.45 -1.95
CA LEU A 206 5.91 5.41 -1.82
C LEU A 206 6.64 5.17 -3.16
N ASN A 207 5.91 4.92 -4.26
CA ASN A 207 6.46 4.74 -5.61
C ASN A 207 5.98 5.83 -6.56
#